data_AF-A0A6P0Z3R9-F1
#
_entry.id   AF-A0A6P0Z3R9-F1
#
_cell.length_a   1.000
_cell.length_b   1.000
_cell.length_c   1.000
_cell.angle_alpha   90.00
_cell.angle_beta   90.00
_cell.angle_gamma   90.00
#
_symmetry.space_group_name_H-M   'P 1'
#
loop_
_entity.id
_entity.type
_entity.pdbx_description
1 polymer ?
#
loop_
_entity_poly.entity_id
_entity_poly.type
_entity_poly.pdbx_seq_one_letter_code
_entity_poly.pdbx_strand_id
1 'polypeptide(L)'
;MVKVALLIGVSEYGPGLTALPMALKNVESMQRVLQHAEMGGFDEVKTLVNPNPPLMRKAIEALCSERTQDDFVVLFFSGYS
;
A
#
# COMPACT_ATOMS: atom_id res chain seq x y z
N MET A 1 16.16 -6.80 -10.57
CA MET A 1 15.65 -6.80 -9.21
C MET A 1 15.30 -5.37 -8.83
N VAL A 2 14.00 -5.10 -8.78
CA VAL A 2 13.41 -3.87 -8.26
C VAL A 2 12.61 -4.22 -7.00
N LYS A 3 12.64 -3.36 -5.99
CA LYS A 3 11.82 -3.42 -4.78
C LYS A 3 10.69 -2.40 -4.89
N VAL A 4 9.46 -2.87 -5.06
CA VAL A 4 8.28 -2.01 -5.20
C VAL A 4 7.23 -2.32 -4.14
N ALA A 5 6.52 -1.29 -3.68
CA ALA A 5 5.45 -1.44 -2.71
C ALA A 5 4.21 -0.63 -3.09
N LEU A 6 3.04 -1.21 -2.80
CA LEU A 6 1.76 -0.52 -2.76
C LEU A 6 1.20 -0.60 -1.34
N LEU A 7 0.97 0.56 -0.73
CA LEU A 7 0.43 0.71 0.62
C LEU A 7 -0.97 1.30 0.54
N ILE A 8 -1.97 0.60 1.06
CA ILE A 8 -3.37 1.01 0.98
C ILE A 8 -3.89 1.21 2.40
N GLY A 9 -4.41 2.41 2.68
CA GLY A 9 -5.02 2.76 3.95
C GLY A 9 -6.47 3.16 3.73
N VAL A 10 -7.40 2.46 4.37
CA VAL A 10 -8.83 2.79 4.35
C VAL A 10 -9.27 3.15 5.77
N SER A 11 -9.61 4.43 5.94
CA SER A 11 -10.10 5.01 7.19
C SER A 11 -11.55 5.46 7.09
N GLU A 12 -12.06 5.75 5.90
CA GLU A 12 -13.43 6.23 5.70
C GLU A 12 -14.29 5.11 5.13
N TYR A 13 -15.47 4.95 5.73
CA TYR A 13 -16.42 3.90 5.38
C TYR A 13 -17.83 4.45 5.25
N GLY A 14 -18.67 3.71 4.54
CA GLY A 14 -20.10 3.98 4.47
C GLY A 14 -20.80 3.75 5.82
N PRO A 15 -22.12 4.01 5.87
CA PRO A 15 -22.91 3.81 7.08
C PRO A 15 -22.79 2.36 7.59
N GLY A 16 -22.67 2.21 8.91
CA GLY A 16 -22.53 0.92 9.59
C GLY A 16 -21.11 0.54 10.00
N LEU A 17 -20.10 1.32 9.60
CA LEU A 17 -18.71 1.13 10.01
C LEU A 17 -18.12 2.43 10.58
N THR A 18 -17.39 2.31 11.68
CA THR A 18 -16.69 3.44 12.30
C THR A 18 -15.44 3.79 11.49
N ALA A 19 -15.10 5.08 11.42
CA ALA A 19 -13.85 5.50 10.81
C ALA A 19 -12.63 4.86 11.52
N LEU A 20 -11.58 4.56 10.76
CA LEU A 20 -10.35 3.93 11.26
C LEU A 20 -9.10 4.79 10.98
N PRO A 21 -8.89 5.93 11.67
CA PRO A 21 -7.76 6.83 11.43
C PRO A 21 -6.38 6.15 11.55
N MET A 22 -6.31 5.08 12.35
CA MET A 22 -5.09 4.28 12.51
C MET A 22 -4.63 3.63 11.20
N ALA A 23 -5.53 3.34 10.26
CA ALA A 23 -5.17 2.80 8.95
C ALA A 23 -4.20 3.72 8.19
N LEU A 24 -4.42 5.04 8.26
CA LEU A 24 -3.55 6.01 7.59
C LEU A 24 -2.20 6.12 8.29
N LYS A 25 -2.19 6.12 9.63
CA LYS A 25 -0.95 6.13 10.42
C LYS A 25 -0.09 4.88 10.18
N ASN A 26 -0.72 3.74 9.96
CA ASN A 26 -0.03 2.50 9.61
C ASN A 26 0.64 2.62 8.22
N VAL A 27 -0.06 3.17 7.24
CA VAL A 27 0.51 3.44 5.90
C VAL A 27 1.70 4.39 5.99
N GLU A 28 1.59 5.49 6.72
CA GLU A 28 2.71 6.42 6.91
C GLU A 28 3.93 5.75 7.55
N SER A 29 3.69 4.93 8.57
CA SER A 29 4.76 4.25 9.29
C SER A 29 5.45 3.23 8.39
N MET A 30 4.68 2.45 7.64
CA MET A 30 5.21 1.50 6.67
C MET A 30 5.97 2.21 5.55
N GLN A 31 5.44 3.31 5.03
CA GLN A 31 6.11 4.11 4.01
C GLN A 31 7.49 4.56 4.45
N ARG A 32 7.63 5.10 5.67
CA ARG A 32 8.93 5.51 6.22
C ARG A 32 9.93 4.36 6.28
N VAL A 33 9.50 3.19 6.76
CA VAL A 33 10.38 2.01 6.88
C VAL A 33 10.81 1.51 5.50
N LEU A 34 9.89 1.39 4.54
CA LEU A 34 10.20 0.86 3.22
C LEU A 34 11.10 1.81 2.41
N GLN A 35 10.89 3.13 2.53
CA GLN A 35 11.71 4.13 1.84
C GLN A 35 13.10 4.33 2.47
N HIS A 36 13.26 4.01 3.76
CA HIS A 36 14.55 4.19 4.43
C HIS A 36 15.61 3.26 3.83
N ALA A 37 16.71 3.83 3.33
CA ALA A 37 17.75 3.11 2.57
C ALA A 37 18.38 1.94 3.35
N GLU A 38 18.60 2.11 4.65
CA GLU A 38 19.21 1.08 5.51
C GLU A 38 18.21 0.07 6.08
N MET A 39 16.90 0.27 5.87
CA MET A 39 15.85 -0.64 6.36
C MET A 39 15.19 -1.40 5.21
N GLY A 40 14.36 -0.71 4.42
CA GLY A 40 13.68 -1.30 3.27
C GLY A 40 14.45 -1.10 1.97
N GLY A 41 14.91 0.12 1.73
CA GLY A 41 15.57 0.55 0.49
C GLY A 41 14.72 0.22 -0.75
N PHE A 42 13.42 0.50 -0.70
CA PHE A 42 12.52 0.29 -1.84
C PHE A 42 12.72 1.36 -2.90
N ASP A 43 12.72 0.93 -4.16
CA ASP A 43 12.87 1.80 -5.33
C ASP A 43 11.58 2.61 -5.57
N GLU A 44 10.42 1.98 -5.36
CA GLU A 44 9.12 2.63 -5.48
C GLU A 44 8.21 2.26 -4.30
N VAL A 45 7.62 3.27 -3.65
CA VAL A 45 6.60 3.08 -2.62
C VAL A 45 5.41 3.97 -2.96
N LYS A 46 4.33 3.36 -3.46
CA LYS A 46 3.08 4.03 -3.80
C LYS A 46 2.08 3.89 -2.66
N THR A 47 1.37 4.97 -2.34
CA THR A 47 0.32 4.96 -1.31
C THR A 47 -1.05 5.28 -1.92
N LEU A 48 -2.09 4.64 -1.39
CA LEU A 48 -3.49 4.94 -1.70
C LEU A 48 -4.26 5.13 -0.39
N VAL A 49 -4.92 6.29 -0.26
CA VAL A 49 -5.73 6.65 0.90
C VAL A 49 -7.20 6.66 0.49
N ASN A 50 -8.02 5.89 1.20
CA ASN A 50 -9.44 5.71 0.93
C ASN A 50 -9.78 5.47 -0.57
N PRO A 51 -9.04 4.61 -1.31
CA PRO A 51 -9.33 4.40 -2.71
C PRO A 51 -10.69 3.71 -2.88
N ASN A 52 -11.38 4.03 -3.97
CA ASN A 52 -12.53 3.23 -4.38
C ASN A 52 -12.07 1.85 -4.91
N PRO A 53 -12.94 0.82 -4.92
CA PRO A 53 -12.56 -0.52 -5.33
C PRO A 53 -11.98 -0.62 -6.76
N PRO A 54 -12.49 0.10 -7.79
CA PRO A 54 -11.90 0.09 -9.12
C PRO A 54 -10.45 0.60 -9.15
N LEU A 55 -10.16 1.70 -8.44
CA LEU A 55 -8.81 2.26 -8.35
C LEU A 55 -7.86 1.30 -7.62
N MET A 56 -8.34 0.71 -6.51
CA MET A 56 -7.58 -0.26 -5.74
C MET A 56 -7.20 -1.48 -6.59
N ARG A 57 -8.17 -2.04 -7.34
CA ARG A 57 -7.93 -3.19 -8.23
C ARG A 57 -6.88 -2.86 -9.31
N LYS A 58 -7.05 -1.74 -10.01
CA LYS A 58 -6.09 -1.31 -11.04
C LYS A 58 -4.68 -1.11 -10.48
N ALA A 59 -4.56 -0.60 -9.26
CA ALA A 59 -3.25 -0.41 -8.63
C ALA A 59 -2.60 -1.74 -8.25
N ILE A 60 -3.38 -2.71 -7.76
CA ILE A 60 -2.88 -4.07 -7.47
C ILE A 60 -2.47 -4.79 -8.77
N GLU A 61 -3.27 -4.68 -9.83
CA GLU A 61 -2.92 -5.21 -11.16
C GLU A 61 -1.60 -4.60 -11.67
N ALA A 62 -1.45 -3.28 -11.60
CA ALA A 62 -0.24 -2.58 -12.01
C ALA A 62 0.97 -2.93 -11.13
N LEU A 63 0.78 -3.16 -9.83
CA LEU A 63 1.84 -3.57 -8.91
C LEU A 63 2.48 -4.89 -9.36
N CYS A 64 1.67 -5.84 -9.81
CA CYS A 64 2.11 -7.17 -10.24
C CYS A 64 2.49 -7.26 -11.72
N SER A 65 2.15 -6.25 -12.52
CA SER A 65 2.44 -6.22 -13.96
C SER A 65 3.93 -6.03 -14.22
N GLU A 66 4.44 -6.67 -15.27
CA GLU A 66 5.83 -6.51 -15.74
C GLU A 66 6.90 -6.84 -14.67
N ARG A 67 6.59 -7.75 -13.74
CA ARG A 67 7.51 -8.23 -12.71
C ARG A 67 8.22 -9.51 -13.14
N THR A 68 9.46 -9.63 -12.71
CA THR A 68 10.30 -10.81 -12.87
C THR A 68 10.41 -11.57 -11.56
N GLN A 69 10.87 -12.82 -11.61
CA GLN A 69 11.08 -13.65 -10.41
C GLN A 69 12.06 -13.06 -9.39
N ASP A 70 12.91 -12.14 -9.84
CA ASP A 70 13.94 -11.49 -9.01
C ASP A 70 13.45 -10.18 -8.39
N ASP A 71 12.21 -9.74 -8.68
CA ASP A 71 11.65 -8.50 -8.12
C ASP A 71 10.98 -8.76 -6.77
N PHE A 72 11.12 -7.79 -5.86
CA PHE A 72 10.50 -7.85 -4.54
C PHE A 72 9.29 -6.94 -4.50
N VAL A 73 8.10 -7.52 -4.32
CA VAL A 73 6.83 -6.82 -4.39
C VAL A 73 6.13 -6.89 -3.05
N VAL A 74 5.75 -5.73 -2.50
CA VAL A 74 4.97 -5.65 -1.25
C VAL A 74 3.60 -5.03 -1.51
N LEU A 75 2.55 -5.74 -1.11
CA LEU A 75 1.21 -5.18 -0.95
C LEU A 75 0.90 -5.09 0.55
N PHE A 76 0.71 -3.87 1.05
CA PHE A 76 0.29 -3.62 2.42
C PHE A 76 -1.11 -3.02 2.43
N PHE A 77 -2.01 -3.58 3.23
CA PHE A 77 -3.37 -3.07 3.39
C PHE A 77 -3.67 -2.86 4.88
N SER A 78 -4.25 -1.69 5.20
CA SER A 78 -4.75 -1.38 6.54
C SER A 78 -6.17 -0.82 6.43
N GLY A 79 -7.13 -1.51 7.04
CA GLY A 79 -8.55 -1.21 6.96
C GLY A 79 -9.38 -2.39 7.48
N TYR A 80 -10.71 -2.32 7.35
CA TYR A 80 -11.57 -3.49 7.54
C TYR A 80 -11.37 -4.49 6.40
N SER A 81 -11.30 -5.78 6.74
CA SER A 81 -11.15 -6.92 5.84
C SER A 81 -12.42 -7.75 5.76
#